data_AF-A0A9E0XCF0-F1
#
_entry.id   AF-A0A9E0XCF0-F1
#
_cell.length_a   1.000
_cell.length_b   1.000
_cell.length_c   1.000
_cell.angle_alpha   90.00
_cell.angle_beta   90.00
_cell.angle_gamma   90.00
#
_symmetry.space_group_name_H-M   'P 1'
#
loop_
_entity.id
_entity.type
_entity.pdbx_description
1 polymer ?
#
loop_
_entity_poly.entity_id
_entity_poly.type
_entity_poly.pdbx_seq_one_letter_code
_entity_poly.pdbx_strand_id
1 'polypeptide(L)'
;MHTTNLRKVGGSVMLAVPPAFLDQLHLAAGTTVGLAIDHGRLVIEPKPRPHYTLDELLAQCDPSGDPSVEEKEWLDTPAIGRELL
;
A
#
# COMPACT_ATOMS: atom_id res chain seq x y z
N MET A 1 21.08 -15.12 18.55
CA MET A 1 21.37 -15.00 17.10
C MET A 1 20.79 -16.22 16.42
N HIS A 2 19.84 -16.05 15.49
CA HIS A 2 19.23 -17.15 14.76
C HIS A 2 19.89 -17.27 13.38
N THR A 3 20.25 -18.48 12.98
CA THR A 3 20.77 -18.78 11.65
C THR A 3 19.71 -19.52 10.86
N THR A 4 19.48 -19.09 9.62
CA THR A 4 18.54 -19.72 8.68
C THR A 4 19.26 -19.94 7.37
N ASN A 5 18.86 -20.97 6.63
CA ASN A 5 19.35 -21.20 5.28
C ASN A 5 18.44 -20.53 4.25
N LEU A 6 19.03 -20.16 3.12
CA LEU A 6 18.33 -19.71 1.93
C LEU A 6 17.88 -20.93 1.11
N ARG A 7 16.62 -20.95 0.67
CA ARG A 7 16.05 -22.03 -0.16
C ARG A 7 15.48 -21.48 -1.46
N LYS A 8 15.73 -22.17 -2.58
CA LYS A 8 15.11 -21.84 -3.87
C LYS A 8 13.61 -22.17 -3.85
N VAL A 9 12.78 -21.23 -4.30
CA VAL A 9 11.33 -21.40 -4.47
C VAL A 9 10.93 -20.74 -5.79
N GLY A 10 10.58 -21.56 -6.78
CA GLY A 10 10.31 -21.08 -8.14
C GLY A 10 11.49 -20.30 -8.72
N GLY A 11 11.22 -19.06 -9.17
CA GLY A 11 12.22 -18.13 -9.68
C GLY A 11 12.98 -17.33 -8.60
N SER A 12 12.69 -17.55 -7.32
CA SER A 12 13.19 -16.72 -6.21
C SER A 12 13.83 -17.55 -5.09
N VAL A 13 14.30 -16.87 -4.05
CA VAL A 13 14.89 -17.46 -2.85
C VAL A 13 14.11 -17.01 -1.62
N MET A 14 13.81 -17.93 -0.72
CA MET A 14 13.17 -17.63 0.57
C MET A 14 14.12 -17.89 1.73
N LEU A 15 13.91 -17.17 2.82
CA LEU A 15 14.50 -17.42 4.13
C LEU A 15 13.37 -17.70 5.13
N ALA A 16 13.62 -18.58 6.10
CA ALA A 16 12.64 -18.87 7.15
C ALA A 16 12.79 -17.84 8.27
N VAL A 17 11.72 -17.10 8.58
CA VAL A 17 11.70 -16.16 9.70
C VAL A 17 11.13 -16.88 10.94
N PRO A 18 11.89 -17.02 12.04
CA PRO A 18 11.38 -17.55 13.30
C PRO A 18 10.11 -16.83 13.78
N PRO A 19 9.09 -17.54 14.30
CA PRO A 19 7.83 -16.93 14.74
C PRO A 19 8.01 -15.79 15.75
N ALA A 20 8.96 -15.90 16.67
CA ALA A 20 9.25 -14.86 17.66
C ALA A 20 9.59 -13.49 17.03
N PHE A 21 10.21 -13.46 15.84
CA PHE A 21 10.45 -12.18 15.14
C PHE A 21 9.20 -11.63 14.47
N LEU A 22 8.32 -12.51 13.98
CA LEU A 22 7.03 -12.09 13.44
C LEU A 22 6.17 -11.46 14.55
N ASP A 23 6.14 -12.08 15.73
CA ASP A 23 5.41 -11.56 16.90
C ASP A 23 5.94 -10.20 17.36
N GLN A 24 7.27 -10.05 17.45
CA GLN A 24 7.92 -8.80 17.85
C GLN A 24 7.69 -7.66 16.85
N LEU A 25 7.60 -7.97 15.56
CA LEU A 25 7.39 -6.99 14.48
C LEU A 25 5.91 -6.83 14.11
N HIS A 26 5.00 -7.51 14.80
CA HIS A 26 3.56 -7.55 14.50
C HIS A 26 3.26 -7.92 13.03
N LEU A 27 4.02 -8.87 12.49
CA LEU A 27 3.88 -9.37 11.12
C LEU A 27 3.17 -10.73 11.12
N ALA A 28 2.38 -10.99 10.07
CA ALA A 28 1.79 -12.31 9.81
C ALA A 28 2.24 -12.85 8.45
N ALA A 29 2.14 -14.16 8.25
CA ALA A 29 2.35 -14.75 6.93
C ALA A 29 1.38 -14.14 5.91
N GLY A 30 1.89 -13.76 4.74
CA GLY A 30 1.13 -13.05 3.70
C GLY A 30 1.12 -11.52 3.84
N THR A 31 1.69 -10.96 4.92
CA THR A 31 1.85 -9.50 5.06
C THR A 31 2.82 -8.96 4.01
N THR A 32 2.48 -7.84 3.37
CA THR A 32 3.40 -7.14 2.47
C THR A 32 4.43 -6.38 3.29
N VAL A 33 5.71 -6.56 2.96
CA VAL A 33 6.85 -5.91 3.62
C VAL A 33 7.72 -5.19 2.59
N GLY A 34 8.43 -4.17 3.03
CA GLY A 34 9.53 -3.56 2.28
C GLY A 34 10.80 -4.39 2.39
N LEU A 35 11.60 -4.39 1.32
CA LEU A 35 12.93 -4.99 1.29
C LEU A 35 13.94 -3.95 0.80
N ALA A 36 15.02 -3.76 1.55
CA ALA A 36 16.09 -2.82 1.21
C ALA A 36 17.47 -3.41 1.53
N ILE A 37 18.51 -2.89 0.89
CA ILE A 37 19.90 -3.18 1.25
C ILE A 37 20.45 -1.97 2.00
N ASP A 38 20.84 -2.18 3.25
CA ASP A 38 21.43 -1.15 4.12
C ASP A 38 22.79 -1.65 4.63
N HIS A 39 23.88 -0.99 4.23
CA HIS A 39 25.24 -1.32 4.66
C HIS A 39 25.59 -2.82 4.53
N GLY A 40 25.20 -3.44 3.41
CA GLY A 40 25.45 -4.86 3.14
C GLY A 40 24.52 -5.83 3.88
N ARG A 41 23.50 -5.33 4.57
CA ARG A 41 22.45 -6.11 5.23
C ARG A 41 21.15 -6.04 4.44
N LEU A 42 20.45 -7.16 4.34
CA LEU A 42 19.07 -7.17 3.88
C LEU A 42 18.17 -6.72 5.04
N VAL A 43 17.52 -5.58 4.90
CA VAL A 43 16.57 -5.02 5.86
C VAL A 43 15.16 -5.32 5.38
N ILE A 44 14.35 -5.84 6.30
CA ILE A 44 12.93 -6.14 6.07
C ILE A 44 12.14 -5.16 6.93
N GLU A 45 11.34 -4.32 6.29
CA GLU A 45 10.58 -3.27 6.96
C GLU A 45 9.09 -3.61 6.92
N PRO A 46 8.39 -3.65 8.07
CA PRO A 46 6.94 -3.67 8.09
C PRO A 46 6.41 -2.49 7.28
N LYS A 47 5.46 -2.75 6.36
CA LYS A 47 4.78 -1.69 5.62
C LYS A 47 3.34 -1.59 6.15
N PRO A 48 3.12 -0.94 7.31
CA PRO A 48 1.77 -0.79 7.84
C PRO A 48 0.90 -0.09 6.80
N ARG A 49 -0.32 -0.58 6.63
CA ARG A 49 -1.30 0.12 5.80
C ARG A 49 -1.54 1.47 6.46
N PRO A 50 -1.39 2.59 5.74
CA PRO A 50 -1.69 3.89 6.32
C PRO A 50 -3.16 3.90 6.76
N HIS A 51 -3.38 4.25 8.02
CA HIS A 51 -4.69 4.57 8.54
C HIS A 51 -4.91 6.05 8.26
N TYR A 52 -5.87 6.35 7.42
CA TYR A 52 -6.24 7.73 7.13
C TYR A 52 -7.49 8.10 7.94
N THR A 53 -7.46 9.29 8.51
CA THR A 53 -8.67 9.98 8.99
C THR A 53 -9.32 10.73 7.82
N LEU A 54 -10.61 11.05 7.95
CA LEU A 54 -11.29 11.87 6.95
C LEU A 54 -10.58 13.23 6.78
N ASP A 55 -10.16 13.84 7.88
CA ASP A 55 -9.47 15.14 7.88
C ASP A 55 -8.14 15.09 7.11
N GLU A 56 -7.35 14.03 7.26
CA GLU A 56 -6.09 13.84 6.51
C GLU A 56 -6.30 13.69 5.00
N LEU A 57 -7.41 13.07 4.60
CA LEU A 57 -7.76 12.95 3.18
C LEU A 57 -8.24 14.29 2.62
N LEU A 58 -9.11 14.99 3.37
CA LEU A 58 -9.63 16.30 2.95
C LEU A 58 -8.52 17.36 2.88
N ALA A 59 -7.52 17.31 3.75
CA ALA A 59 -6.37 18.22 3.72
C ALA A 59 -5.53 18.11 2.43
N GLN A 60 -5.66 17.01 1.68
CA GLN A 60 -4.99 16.81 0.39
C GLN A 60 -5.82 17.35 -0.80
N CYS A 61 -7.08 17.72 -0.56
CA CYS A 61 -7.95 18.29 -1.57
C CYS A 61 -7.93 19.82 -1.52
N ASP A 62 -7.95 20.49 -2.68
CA ASP A 62 -8.25 21.92 -2.78
C ASP A 62 -9.74 22.10 -3.11
N PRO A 63 -10.59 22.43 -2.14
CA PRO A 63 -12.03 22.61 -2.38
C PRO A 63 -12.34 23.87 -3.17
N SER A 64 -11.37 24.79 -3.29
CA SER A 64 -11.48 26.01 -4.09
C SER A 64 -10.81 25.90 -5.47
N GLY A 65 -10.25 24.73 -5.78
CA GLY A 65 -9.61 24.48 -7.06
C GLY A 65 -10.62 24.55 -8.20
N ASP A 66 -10.20 25.16 -9.31
CA ASP A 66 -11.00 25.14 -10.53
C ASP A 66 -11.10 23.70 -11.05
N PRO A 67 -12.29 23.26 -11.51
CA PRO A 67 -12.44 21.94 -12.09
C PRO A 67 -11.54 21.81 -13.32
N SER A 68 -10.92 20.64 -13.44
CA SER A 68 -10.12 20.24 -14.59
C SER A 68 -10.96 20.23 -15.87
N VAL A 69 -10.29 20.17 -17.02
CA VAL A 69 -10.96 20.12 -18.33
C VAL A 69 -11.89 18.90 -18.42
N GLU A 70 -11.44 17.73 -17.94
CA GLU A 70 -12.24 16.50 -17.92
C GLU A 70 -13.48 16.64 -17.01
N GLU A 71 -13.34 17.24 -15.84
CA GLU A 71 -14.46 17.49 -14.94
C GLU A 71 -15.48 18.46 -15.54
N LYS A 72 -15.01 19.51 -16.23
CA LYS A 72 -15.88 20.46 -16.94
C LYS A 72 -16.64 19.77 -18.06
N GLU A 73 -15.97 18.97 -18.88
CA GLU A 73 -16.61 18.19 -19.96
C GLU A 73 -17.67 17.24 -19.40
N TRP A 74 -17.40 16.58 -18.28
CA TRP A 74 -18.37 15.71 -17.61
C TRP A 74 -19.57 16.50 -17.07
N LEU A 75 -19.34 17.64 -16.39
CA LEU A 75 -20.39 18.49 -15.82
C LEU A 75 -21.27 19.14 -16.89
N ASP A 76 -20.70 19.50 -18.04
CA ASP A 76 -21.41 20.13 -19.15
C ASP A 76 -22.11 19.11 -20.07
N THR A 77 -22.00 17.80 -19.76
CA THR A 77 -22.65 16.76 -20.55
C THR A 77 -24.19 16.85 -20.39
N PRO A 78 -24.95 16.89 -21.50
CA PRO A 78 -26.41 16.99 -21.44
C PRO A 78 -27.02 15.73 -20.80
N ALA A 79 -28.09 15.92 -20.03
CA ALA A 79 -28.83 14.82 -19.42
C ALA A 79 -29.40 13.88 -20.50
N ILE A 80 -29.04 12.60 -20.46
CA ILE A 80 -29.53 11.54 -21.36
C ILE A 80 -30.47 10.54 -20.67
N GLY A 81 -30.94 10.87 -19.46
CA GLY A 81 -31.67 9.98 -18.55
C GLY A 81 -32.80 9.20 -19.23
N ARG A 82 -32.79 7.87 -19.05
CA ARG A 82 -33.86 6.94 -19.48
C ARG A 82 -34.64 6.41 -18.29
N GLU A 83 -34.63 7.14 -17.18
CA GLU A 83 -35.35 6.74 -15.97
C GLU A 83 -36.86 6.76 -16.20
N LEU A 84 -37.52 5.68 -15.78
CA LEU A 84 -38.98 5.58 -15.75
C LEU A 84 -39.50 6.41 -14.57
N LEU A 85 -40.43 7.32 -14.85
CA LEU A 85 -41.16 8.12 -13.86
C LEU A 85 -42.01 7.24 -12.93
#